data_AF-A0A9K3PDM8-F1
#
_entry.id   AF-A0A9K3PDM8-F1
#
_cell.length_a   1.000
_cell.length_b   1.000
_cell.length_c   1.000
_cell.angle_alpha   90.00
_cell.angle_beta   90.00
_cell.angle_gamma   90.00
#
_symmetry.space_group_name_H-M   'P 1'
#
loop_
_entity.id
_entity.type
_entity.pdbx_description
1 polymer ?
#
loop_
_entity_poly.entity_id
_entity_poly.type
_entity_poly.pdbx_seq_one_letter_code
_entity_poly.pdbx_strand_id
1 'polypeptide(L)'
;MVAATELRAAYNVSDLMNWSPELPSRQFDLHITDPSCVPVVIDTGASVTVNLTPFASDFVGPIQPPDLKSLQGLGSSSNVQGQGLVEWQIRDVFGNIKTIRTKAYLVPSAPVRLMSPQTYFREGEAGDLRVDHLKAELTLHDGSVLTFPFAENMLPYMLPDWQPVVGVTLQDYSVLCDKPLIHMSVADETNQNLTSAQKELLKWHWKLGHGYFGWIQRLASTRNRRSILETKRSLSTVPLPYCAACSLAKLKRRTPKGTVGGEPPPEMQIREGDLQPGDCISVDQYVSAVPGRLPNTEGKELPKDKYHGGTIFVDHASSYIFLVNQISLRARETLQSKLAFERFANNCGHKLKSFRADNMPFNSQEF
;
A
#
# COMPACT_ATOMS: atom_id res chain seq x y z
N MET A 1 -3.30 28.53 14.74
CA MET A 1 -2.73 27.49 15.61
C MET A 1 -3.74 26.34 15.65
N VAL A 2 -3.50 25.28 14.86
CA VAL A 2 -4.39 24.09 14.80
C VAL A 2 -3.78 23.00 15.68
N ALA A 3 -4.62 22.29 16.44
CA ALA A 3 -4.15 21.27 17.39
C ALA A 3 -3.71 19.99 16.68
N ALA A 4 -2.57 19.42 17.10
CA ALA A 4 -1.86 18.34 16.40
C ALA A 4 -2.36 16.92 16.76
N THR A 5 -3.67 16.73 16.98
CA THR A 5 -4.17 15.55 17.72
C THR A 5 -4.89 14.48 16.88
N GLU A 6 -5.17 14.71 15.60
CA GLU A 6 -5.99 13.81 14.77
C GLU A 6 -5.34 13.41 13.43
N LEU A 7 -4.32 12.54 13.47
CA LEU A 7 -3.79 11.87 12.27
C LEU A 7 -3.43 10.40 12.56
N ARG A 8 -4.37 9.50 12.28
CA ARG A 8 -4.14 8.03 12.23
C ARG A 8 -4.98 7.39 11.11
N ALA A 9 -4.38 7.29 9.93
CA ALA A 9 -4.81 6.40 8.84
C ALA A 9 -3.57 5.83 8.12
N ALA A 10 -3.75 4.87 7.22
CA ALA A 10 -2.65 4.16 6.54
C ALA A 10 -2.32 4.78 5.18
N TYR A 11 -1.03 4.77 4.80
CA TYR A 11 -0.49 5.69 3.80
C TYR A 11 0.43 5.02 2.75
N ASN A 12 0.50 5.59 1.54
CA ASN A 12 1.27 5.10 0.41
C ASN A 12 1.79 6.27 -0.45
N VAL A 13 3.00 6.15 -1.00
CA VAL A 13 3.73 7.26 -1.69
C VAL A 13 3.27 7.45 -3.15
N SER A 14 2.28 6.69 -3.60
CA SER A 14 1.79 6.67 -4.99
C SER A 14 1.15 7.97 -5.48
N ASP A 15 0.58 8.78 -4.59
CA ASP A 15 -0.38 9.82 -5.00
C ASP A 15 0.23 11.21 -5.22
N LEU A 16 1.50 11.43 -4.83
CA LEU A 16 2.20 12.67 -5.15
C LEU A 16 2.54 12.81 -6.65
N MET A 17 2.64 11.69 -7.38
CA MET A 17 3.00 11.66 -8.81
C MET A 17 1.80 11.87 -9.76
N ASN A 18 0.65 12.29 -9.23
CA ASN A 18 -0.60 12.46 -9.97
C ASN A 18 -0.95 13.94 -10.27
N TRP A 19 -0.01 14.87 -10.07
CA TRP A 19 -0.22 16.30 -10.33
C TRP A 19 -0.37 16.60 -11.82
N SER A 20 -1.36 17.44 -12.16
CA SER A 20 -1.42 18.11 -13.45
C SER A 20 -1.98 19.53 -13.25
N PRO A 21 -1.37 20.57 -13.83
CA PRO A 21 -1.92 21.93 -13.80
C PRO A 21 -3.26 22.05 -14.56
N GLU A 22 -3.63 21.05 -15.38
CA GLU A 22 -4.92 20.99 -16.11
C GLU A 22 -6.05 20.33 -15.30
N LEU A 23 -5.76 19.74 -14.13
CA LEU A 23 -6.74 19.02 -13.29
C LEU A 23 -6.70 19.51 -11.82
N PRO A 24 -7.28 20.70 -11.53
CA PRO A 24 -7.17 21.36 -10.21
C PRO A 24 -7.96 20.67 -9.08
N SER A 25 -8.60 19.53 -9.32
CA SER A 25 -9.46 18.83 -8.35
C SER A 25 -8.80 17.64 -7.64
N ARG A 26 -7.51 17.37 -7.87
CA ARG A 26 -6.74 16.38 -7.09
C ARG A 26 -6.02 17.08 -5.94
N GLN A 27 -6.74 17.14 -4.83
CA GLN A 27 -6.25 17.45 -3.50
C GLN A 27 -5.12 16.45 -3.14
N PHE A 28 -4.00 16.94 -2.60
CA PHE A 28 -2.86 16.10 -2.24
C PHE A 28 -2.93 15.67 -0.78
N ASP A 29 -3.27 14.40 -0.57
CA ASP A 29 -3.28 13.80 0.76
C ASP A 29 -1.87 13.33 1.12
N LEU A 30 -1.10 14.21 1.78
CA LEU A 30 0.23 13.86 2.27
C LEU A 30 0.15 13.10 3.60
N HIS A 31 0.83 11.97 3.64
CA HIS A 31 0.38 10.82 4.40
C HIS A 31 1.64 10.01 4.83
N ILE A 32 1.94 10.04 6.13
CA ILE A 32 3.26 9.81 6.77
C ILE A 32 3.20 8.59 7.71
N THR A 33 3.72 7.43 7.29
CA THR A 33 3.54 6.13 8.01
C THR A 33 4.59 5.80 9.06
N ASP A 34 5.82 6.29 8.91
CA ASP A 34 6.91 6.03 9.86
C ASP A 34 7.02 7.20 10.84
N PRO A 35 7.20 6.98 12.15
CA PRO A 35 7.57 8.05 13.08
C PRO A 35 8.83 8.85 12.68
N SER A 36 9.72 8.32 11.82
CA SER A 36 10.82 9.09 11.21
C SER A 36 10.47 9.78 9.88
N CYS A 37 9.29 9.54 9.28
CA CYS A 37 8.78 10.17 8.02
C CYS A 37 8.54 11.68 8.09
N VAL A 38 8.86 12.34 9.20
CA VAL A 38 8.45 13.72 9.47
C VAL A 38 8.89 14.66 8.34
N PRO A 39 7.94 15.28 7.60
CA PRO A 39 8.27 16.20 6.52
C PRO A 39 8.84 17.50 7.09
N VAL A 40 9.53 18.26 6.24
CA VAL A 40 9.98 19.61 6.58
C VAL A 40 8.93 20.60 6.09
N VAL A 41 8.32 21.34 7.01
CA VAL A 41 7.36 22.41 6.67
C VAL A 41 8.13 23.67 6.33
N ILE A 42 7.80 24.30 5.20
CA ILE A 42 8.25 25.67 4.92
C ILE A 42 7.31 26.62 5.70
N ASP A 43 7.84 27.29 6.72
CA ASP A 43 7.09 28.23 7.57
C ASP A 43 7.61 29.67 7.41
N THR A 44 6.83 30.51 6.72
CA THR A 44 7.10 31.94 6.57
C THR A 44 6.70 32.76 7.80
N GLY A 45 5.90 32.21 8.72
CA GLY A 45 5.47 32.85 9.97
C GLY A 45 6.47 32.67 11.13
N ALA A 46 7.47 31.79 10.98
CA ALA A 46 8.51 31.57 11.98
C ALA A 46 9.32 32.84 12.25
N SER A 47 9.41 33.24 13.52
CA SER A 47 10.11 34.45 13.95
C SER A 47 11.64 34.28 13.91
N VAL A 48 12.24 34.66 12.78
CA VAL A 48 13.63 35.14 12.60
C VAL A 48 14.79 34.14 12.85
N THR A 49 14.60 33.05 13.60
CA THR A 49 15.74 32.19 14.03
C THR A 49 15.48 30.68 13.98
N VAL A 50 14.27 30.22 13.61
CA VAL A 50 13.86 28.83 13.86
C VAL A 50 13.75 28.01 12.57
N ASN A 51 14.87 27.40 12.18
CA ASN A 51 14.79 26.03 11.67
C ASN A 51 14.85 25.07 12.87
N LEU A 52 14.09 23.99 12.87
CA LEU A 52 14.18 22.96 13.91
C LEU A 52 14.00 21.56 13.36
N THR A 53 14.55 20.59 14.09
CA THR A 53 14.32 19.16 13.88
C THR A 53 14.19 18.44 15.22
N PRO A 54 13.34 17.42 15.33
CA PRO A 54 13.35 16.53 16.48
C PRO A 54 14.45 15.46 16.41
N PHE A 55 15.15 15.31 15.28
CA PHE A 55 16.13 14.23 15.06
C PHE A 55 17.57 14.73 15.11
N ALA A 56 18.38 14.14 16.01
CA ALA A 56 19.82 14.36 16.06
C ALA A 56 20.56 13.82 14.81
N SER A 57 19.94 12.92 14.04
CA SER A 57 20.51 12.34 12.82
C SER A 57 20.59 13.32 11.64
N ASP A 58 19.86 14.43 11.68
CA ASP A 58 19.85 15.43 10.61
C ASP A 58 21.13 16.30 10.61
N PHE A 59 21.91 16.26 11.69
CA PHE A 59 23.09 17.10 11.88
C PHE A 59 24.34 16.49 11.24
N VAL A 60 25.05 17.27 10.42
CA VAL A 60 26.28 16.83 9.71
C VAL A 60 27.56 17.18 10.51
N GLY A 61 27.41 17.84 11.66
CA GLY A 61 28.52 18.25 12.52
C GLY A 61 28.20 18.14 14.02
N PRO A 62 29.14 18.51 14.89
CA PRO A 62 28.94 18.44 16.34
C PRO A 62 27.81 19.37 16.77
N ILE A 63 26.87 18.84 17.55
CA ILE A 63 25.78 19.60 18.15
C ILE A 63 26.35 20.47 19.28
N GLN A 64 26.25 21.78 19.12
CA GLN A 64 26.71 22.78 20.07
C GLN A 64 25.63 23.08 21.12
N PRO A 65 26.00 23.56 22.32
CA PRO A 65 25.02 24.08 23.27
C PRO A 65 24.20 25.21 22.61
N PRO A 66 22.89 25.31 22.89
CA PRO A 66 22.03 26.24 22.17
C PRO A 66 22.11 27.65 22.76
N ASP A 67 22.16 28.66 21.88
CA ASP A 67 22.13 30.08 22.28
C ASP A 67 20.74 30.48 22.84
N LEU A 68 19.70 29.75 22.45
CA LEU A 68 18.30 29.92 22.88
C LEU A 68 17.85 28.70 23.68
N LYS A 69 17.48 28.89 24.96
CA LYS A 69 17.11 27.78 25.88
C LYS A 69 15.68 27.28 25.71
N SER A 70 14.76 28.12 25.21
CA SER A 70 13.35 27.79 25.06
C SER A 70 12.71 28.51 23.88
N LEU A 71 11.91 27.78 23.09
CA LEU A 71 11.08 28.37 22.04
C LEU A 71 9.64 28.54 22.53
N GLN A 72 9.03 29.69 22.20
CA GLN A 72 7.60 29.96 22.38
C GLN A 72 6.90 29.86 21.02
N GLY A 73 5.74 29.19 20.97
CA GLY A 73 4.88 29.11 19.77
C GLY A 73 4.37 27.71 19.41
N LEU A 74 5.04 26.64 19.86
CA LEU A 74 4.72 25.25 19.51
C LEU A 74 3.71 24.58 20.47
N GLY A 75 2.70 25.31 20.94
CA GLY A 75 1.68 24.82 21.89
C GLY A 75 2.15 24.59 23.33
N SER A 76 3.45 24.40 23.56
CA SER A 76 4.10 24.35 24.88
C SER A 76 5.54 24.86 24.81
N SER A 77 6.07 25.33 25.95
CA SER A 77 7.48 25.72 26.08
C SER A 77 8.40 24.53 25.78
N SER A 78 9.02 24.55 24.61
CA SER A 78 9.84 23.44 24.13
C SER A 78 11.31 23.67 24.48
N ASN A 79 11.90 22.74 25.23
CA ASN A 79 13.31 22.80 25.63
C ASN A 79 14.21 22.50 24.43
N VAL A 80 15.08 23.45 24.10
CA VAL A 80 16.08 23.29 23.05
C VAL A 80 17.27 22.52 23.62
N GLN A 81 17.70 21.44 22.97
CA GLN A 81 18.81 20.61 23.45
C GLN A 81 20.16 21.00 22.86
N GLY A 82 20.17 21.61 21.67
CA GLY A 82 21.40 22.01 20.99
C GLY A 82 21.13 22.69 19.66
N GLN A 83 22.20 23.16 19.03
CA GLN A 83 22.18 23.83 17.72
C GLN A 83 23.33 23.33 16.84
N GLY A 84 23.18 23.41 15.52
CA GLY A 84 24.20 22.96 14.58
C GLY A 84 23.74 23.04 13.13
N LEU A 85 24.61 22.61 12.22
CA LEU A 85 24.30 22.54 10.79
C LEU A 85 23.56 21.24 10.48
N VAL A 86 22.36 21.35 9.91
CA VAL A 86 21.59 20.21 9.39
C VAL A 86 21.68 20.11 7.88
N GLU A 87 21.48 18.90 7.37
CA GLU A 87 21.36 18.62 5.94
C GLU A 87 20.08 17.82 5.67
N TRP A 88 19.23 18.35 4.79
CA TRP A 88 18.03 17.68 4.32
C TRP A 88 18.10 17.49 2.81
N GLN A 89 18.14 16.25 2.35
CA GLN A 89 17.95 15.93 0.93
C GLN A 89 16.45 15.92 0.65
N ILE A 90 15.96 16.91 -0.09
CA ILE A 90 14.55 17.14 -0.37
C ILE A 90 14.24 16.76 -1.81
N ARG A 91 13.08 16.11 -2.02
CA ARG A 91 12.51 15.80 -3.33
C ARG A 91 11.29 16.68 -3.62
N ASP A 92 11.20 17.24 -4.82
CA ASP A 92 10.02 17.98 -5.30
C ASP A 92 8.99 17.07 -6.01
N VAL A 93 7.85 17.64 -6.43
CA VAL A 93 6.81 16.89 -7.17
C VAL A 93 7.23 16.37 -8.54
N PHE A 94 8.27 16.95 -9.15
CA PHE A 94 8.82 16.50 -10.42
C PHE A 94 9.85 15.37 -10.23
N GLY A 95 10.24 15.09 -8.98
CA GLY A 95 11.24 14.09 -8.62
C GLY A 95 12.67 14.63 -8.58
N ASN A 96 12.88 15.95 -8.72
CA ASN A 96 14.18 16.58 -8.55
C ASN A 96 14.61 16.47 -7.09
N ILE A 97 15.84 16.00 -6.85
CA ILE A 97 16.42 15.90 -5.51
C ILE A 97 17.47 16.99 -5.34
N LYS A 98 17.37 17.76 -4.26
CA LYS A 98 18.33 18.81 -3.89
C LYS A 98 18.60 18.79 -2.39
N THR A 99 19.79 19.25 -2.02
CA THR A 99 20.25 19.24 -0.64
C THR A 99 20.16 20.63 -0.04
N ILE A 100 19.32 20.80 0.99
CA ILE A 100 19.22 22.02 1.78
C ILE A 100 20.14 21.89 2.99
N ARG A 101 21.07 22.83 3.15
CA ARG A 101 21.94 22.97 4.33
C ARG A 101 21.62 24.28 5.03
N THR A 102 21.35 24.23 6.32
CA THR A 102 21.02 25.42 7.13
C THR A 102 21.28 25.14 8.62
N LYS A 103 21.41 26.17 9.45
CA LYS A 103 21.51 25.97 10.92
C LYS A 103 20.14 25.68 11.50
N ALA A 104 20.04 24.68 12.36
CA ALA A 104 18.80 24.33 13.06
C ALA A 104 19.00 23.99 14.54
N TYR A 105 17.90 24.05 15.28
CA TYR A 105 17.81 23.65 16.68
C TYR A 105 17.31 22.22 16.83
N LEU A 106 17.94 21.45 17.73
CA LEU A 106 17.45 20.13 18.14
C LEU A 106 16.37 20.28 19.20
N VAL A 107 15.14 19.88 18.87
CA VAL A 107 13.96 19.96 19.74
C VAL A 107 13.19 18.63 19.67
N PRO A 108 13.59 17.58 20.42
CA PRO A 108 13.02 16.23 20.27
C PRO A 108 11.52 16.11 20.61
N SER A 109 10.94 17.11 21.27
CA SER A 109 9.50 17.20 21.51
C SER A 109 8.69 17.78 20.34
N ALA A 110 9.34 18.23 19.26
CA ALA A 110 8.66 18.80 18.11
C ALA A 110 8.02 17.69 17.23
N PRO A 111 6.76 17.83 16.82
CA PRO A 111 6.09 16.84 15.96
C PRO A 111 6.45 16.97 14.47
N VAL A 112 7.12 18.06 14.08
CA VAL A 112 7.45 18.41 12.69
C VAL A 112 8.89 18.93 12.59
N ARG A 113 9.54 18.76 11.42
CA ARG A 113 10.71 19.55 11.05
C ARG A 113 10.20 20.89 10.49
N LEU A 114 10.80 22.02 10.89
CA LEU A 114 10.44 23.34 10.34
C LEU A 114 11.66 23.97 9.67
N MET A 115 11.44 24.61 8.53
CA MET A 115 12.40 25.46 7.84
C MET A 115 11.84 26.87 7.70
N SER A 116 12.60 27.88 8.14
CA SER A 116 12.33 29.29 7.84
C SER A 116 13.05 29.69 6.54
N PRO A 117 12.32 30.06 5.47
CA PRO A 117 12.91 30.61 4.26
C PRO A 117 13.78 31.83 4.55
N GLN A 118 13.33 32.69 5.45
CA GLN A 118 14.02 33.94 5.77
C GLN A 118 15.36 33.71 6.48
N THR A 119 15.51 32.62 7.23
CA THR A 119 16.80 32.20 7.78
C THR A 119 17.67 31.61 6.67
N TYR A 120 17.15 30.67 5.88
CA TYR A 120 17.88 30.03 4.79
C TYR A 120 18.42 31.04 3.74
N PHE A 121 17.61 32.00 3.30
CA PHE A 121 18.03 33.03 2.33
C PHE A 121 19.08 34.00 2.91
N ARG A 122 19.02 34.29 4.21
CA ARG A 122 20.05 35.11 4.89
C ARG A 122 21.37 34.37 5.05
N GLU A 123 21.36 33.05 5.22
CA GLU A 123 22.60 32.26 5.38
C GLU A 123 23.40 32.13 4.09
N GLY A 124 22.75 32.14 2.92
CA GLY A 124 23.43 32.08 1.61
C GLY A 124 23.39 33.35 0.78
N GLU A 125 22.83 34.45 1.31
CA GLU A 125 22.61 35.75 0.63
C GLU A 125 21.90 35.64 -0.73
N ALA A 126 21.09 34.58 -0.92
CA ALA A 126 20.50 34.19 -2.20
C ALA A 126 19.21 33.36 -2.01
N GLY A 127 18.47 33.18 -3.10
CA GLY A 127 17.21 32.44 -3.10
C GLY A 127 15.98 33.29 -2.78
N ASP A 128 14.81 32.75 -3.10
CA ASP A 128 13.50 33.36 -2.86
C ASP A 128 12.42 32.27 -2.68
N LEU A 129 11.28 32.66 -2.11
CA LEU A 129 10.10 31.81 -2.02
C LEU A 129 8.94 32.50 -2.70
N ARG A 130 8.49 31.95 -3.84
CA ARG A 130 7.28 32.39 -4.51
C ARG A 130 6.11 31.52 -4.08
N VAL A 131 5.02 32.15 -3.68
CA VAL A 131 3.78 31.46 -3.29
C VAL A 131 2.63 31.93 -4.18
N ASP A 132 1.87 31.00 -4.72
CA ASP A 132 0.61 31.27 -5.43
C ASP A 132 -0.58 30.59 -4.73
N HIS A 133 -1.69 30.37 -5.44
CA HIS A 133 -2.91 29.77 -4.90
C HIS A 133 -2.90 28.23 -4.88
N LEU A 134 -1.86 27.59 -5.41
CA LEU A 134 -1.72 26.13 -5.57
C LEU A 134 -0.45 25.58 -4.92
N LYS A 135 0.64 26.38 -4.91
CA LYS A 135 1.98 25.91 -4.58
C LYS A 135 2.90 26.98 -4.00
N ALA A 136 3.98 26.49 -3.40
CA ALA A 136 5.19 27.22 -3.10
C ALA A 136 6.34 26.76 -4.02
N GLU A 137 7.05 27.70 -4.64
CA GLU A 137 8.27 27.49 -5.41
C GLU A 137 9.44 28.07 -4.61
N LEU A 138 10.41 27.23 -4.26
CA LEU A 138 11.58 27.57 -3.47
C LEU A 138 12.82 27.62 -4.37
N THR A 139 13.39 28.81 -4.57
CA THR A 139 14.67 29.00 -5.24
C THR A 139 15.80 28.83 -4.22
N LEU A 140 16.71 27.87 -4.47
CA LEU A 140 17.88 27.60 -3.64
C LEU A 140 19.06 28.53 -3.98
N HIS A 141 20.10 28.51 -3.14
CA HIS A 141 21.32 29.32 -3.34
C HIS A 141 22.06 29.04 -4.65
N ASP A 142 21.89 27.86 -5.25
CA ASP A 142 22.47 27.48 -6.54
C ASP A 142 21.61 27.93 -7.75
N GLY A 143 20.51 28.66 -7.51
CA GLY A 143 19.56 29.10 -8.52
C GLY A 143 18.60 28.01 -9.02
N SER A 144 18.65 26.79 -8.46
CA SER A 144 17.66 25.76 -8.78
C SER A 144 16.36 25.96 -8.01
N VAL A 145 15.23 25.59 -8.64
CA VAL A 145 13.89 25.79 -8.10
C VAL A 145 13.26 24.44 -7.78
N LEU A 146 12.71 24.30 -6.58
CA LEU A 146 11.90 23.16 -6.14
C LEU A 146 10.43 23.57 -6.03
N THR A 147 9.51 22.69 -6.42
CA THR A 147 8.05 22.96 -6.37
C THR A 147 7.33 22.08 -5.35
N PHE A 148 6.56 22.71 -4.47
CA PHE A 148 5.78 22.06 -3.42
C PHE A 148 4.31 22.53 -3.46
N PRO A 149 3.34 21.68 -3.85
CA PRO A 149 1.93 22.02 -3.77
C PRO A 149 1.46 22.06 -2.32
N PHE A 150 0.33 22.74 -2.09
CA PHE A 150 -0.30 22.74 -0.78
C PHE A 150 -1.08 21.44 -0.50
N ALA A 151 -0.93 20.93 0.72
CA ALA A 151 -1.82 19.92 1.28
C ALA A 151 -3.14 20.55 1.79
N GLU A 152 -4.09 19.72 2.25
CA GLU A 152 -5.40 20.19 2.75
C GLU A 152 -5.34 21.32 3.79
N ASN A 153 -4.31 21.30 4.64
CA ASN A 153 -4.09 22.28 5.71
C ASN A 153 -3.36 23.55 5.23
N MET A 154 -3.23 23.75 3.91
CA MET A 154 -2.55 24.87 3.25
C MET A 154 -1.05 24.99 3.59
N LEU A 155 -0.41 23.91 4.09
CA LEU A 155 1.02 23.91 4.38
C LEU A 155 1.84 23.35 3.20
N PRO A 156 2.93 24.04 2.80
CA PRO A 156 3.90 23.54 1.84
C PRO A 156 4.87 22.57 2.52
N TYR A 157 4.72 21.28 2.22
CA TYR A 157 5.53 20.20 2.77
C TYR A 157 6.67 19.81 1.81
N MET A 158 7.90 19.86 2.31
CA MET A 158 9.08 19.29 1.67
C MET A 158 9.27 17.85 2.16
N LEU A 159 9.45 16.92 1.22
CA LEU A 159 9.67 15.51 1.54
C LEU A 159 11.17 15.20 1.55
N PRO A 160 11.73 14.70 2.66
CA PRO A 160 13.08 14.15 2.64
C PRO A 160 13.13 12.91 1.74
N ASP A 161 14.27 12.68 1.08
CA ASP A 161 14.48 11.53 0.18
C ASP A 161 15.21 10.38 0.89
N TRP A 162 14.44 9.42 1.41
CA TRP A 162 14.99 8.33 2.25
C TRP A 162 14.21 7.01 2.13
N GLN A 163 13.66 6.70 0.95
CA GLN A 163 13.42 5.32 0.50
C GLN A 163 13.59 5.19 -1.03
N PRO A 164 14.00 4.01 -1.54
CA PRO A 164 14.13 3.78 -2.98
C PRO A 164 12.76 3.78 -3.67
N VAL A 165 12.66 4.49 -4.80
CA VAL A 165 11.43 4.56 -5.60
C VAL A 165 11.02 3.16 -6.08
N VAL A 166 9.89 2.67 -5.56
CA VAL A 166 9.19 1.48 -6.07
C VAL A 166 7.98 1.91 -6.89
N GLY A 167 8.22 2.24 -8.16
CA GLY A 167 7.18 2.69 -9.06
C GLY A 167 7.72 3.25 -10.38
N VAL A 168 6.80 3.77 -11.19
CA VAL A 168 7.05 4.55 -12.40
C VAL A 168 7.08 6.02 -11.97
N THR A 169 8.15 6.76 -12.25
CA THR A 169 8.25 8.18 -11.84
C THR A 169 7.28 9.06 -12.64
N LEU A 170 7.06 10.32 -12.21
CA LEU A 170 6.32 11.30 -13.03
C LEU A 170 6.97 11.50 -14.42
N GLN A 171 8.29 11.41 -14.50
CA GLN A 171 9.04 11.56 -15.74
C GLN A 171 8.97 10.31 -16.62
N ASP A 172 8.94 9.11 -16.03
CA ASP A 172 8.60 7.89 -16.75
C ASP A 172 7.13 7.93 -17.21
N TYR A 173 6.21 8.43 -16.39
CA TYR A 173 4.79 8.58 -16.72
C TYR A 173 4.59 9.58 -17.86
N SER A 174 5.26 10.72 -17.87
CA SER A 174 5.16 11.69 -18.96
C SER A 174 5.74 11.17 -20.27
N VAL A 175 6.85 10.42 -20.23
CA VAL A 175 7.38 9.69 -21.40
C VAL A 175 6.43 8.59 -21.86
N LEU A 176 5.82 7.83 -20.94
CA LEU A 176 4.84 6.78 -21.27
C LEU A 176 3.50 7.32 -21.74
N CYS A 177 3.11 8.53 -21.32
CA CYS A 177 1.87 9.21 -21.66
C CYS A 177 2.03 10.27 -22.75
N ASP A 178 3.23 10.42 -23.33
CA ASP A 178 3.42 11.29 -24.47
C ASP A 178 2.66 10.70 -25.67
N LYS A 179 1.77 11.49 -26.27
CA LYS A 179 0.78 11.00 -27.25
C LYS A 179 1.39 10.25 -28.46
N PRO A 180 2.55 10.61 -29.03
CA PRO A 180 3.16 9.79 -30.09
C PRO A 180 3.70 8.44 -29.59
N LEU A 181 4.08 8.32 -28.32
CA LEU A 181 4.62 7.08 -27.74
C LEU A 181 3.51 6.10 -27.31
N ILE A 182 2.42 6.57 -26.70
CA ILE A 182 1.25 5.71 -26.40
C ILE A 182 0.69 5.08 -27.70
N HIS A 183 0.70 5.83 -28.80
CA HIS A 183 0.18 5.39 -30.10
C HIS A 183 1.12 4.47 -30.89
N MET A 184 2.36 4.22 -30.42
CA MET A 184 3.20 3.16 -30.98
C MET A 184 2.65 1.78 -30.60
N SER A 185 1.62 1.35 -31.33
CA SER A 185 1.17 -0.03 -31.29
C SER A 185 2.37 -0.95 -31.52
N VAL A 186 2.51 -2.01 -30.72
CA VAL A 186 3.56 -3.03 -30.97
C VAL A 186 3.37 -3.68 -32.35
N ALA A 187 2.19 -3.55 -32.96
CA ALA A 187 1.88 -3.97 -34.32
C ALA A 187 1.89 -2.83 -35.37
N ASP A 188 2.45 -1.67 -35.03
CA ASP A 188 2.72 -0.56 -35.95
C ASP A 188 3.79 -0.93 -36.99
N GLU A 189 3.77 -0.29 -38.15
CA GLU A 189 4.70 -0.61 -39.25
C GLU A 189 6.15 -0.26 -38.92
N THR A 190 6.40 0.80 -38.13
CA THR A 190 7.73 1.26 -37.71
C THR A 190 8.48 0.28 -36.79
N ASN A 191 7.77 -0.56 -36.02
CA ASN A 191 8.40 -1.50 -35.08
C ASN A 191 9.17 -2.61 -35.81
N GLN A 192 10.50 -2.53 -35.88
CA GLN A 192 11.34 -3.55 -36.55
C GLN A 192 11.49 -4.86 -35.74
N ASN A 193 11.09 -4.89 -34.46
CA ASN A 193 11.28 -6.05 -33.58
C ASN A 193 10.29 -7.20 -33.83
N LEU A 194 9.22 -6.96 -34.60
CA LEU A 194 8.24 -7.99 -35.00
C LEU A 194 8.17 -8.09 -36.53
N THR A 195 8.14 -9.31 -37.05
CA THR A 195 7.83 -9.54 -38.47
C THR A 195 6.40 -9.10 -38.77
N SER A 196 6.09 -8.70 -40.02
CA SER A 196 4.73 -8.27 -40.39
C SER A 196 3.67 -9.35 -40.13
N ALA A 197 4.04 -10.64 -40.22
CA ALA A 197 3.13 -11.74 -39.91
C ALA A 197 2.88 -11.89 -38.39
N GLN A 198 3.88 -11.60 -37.54
CA GLN A 198 3.68 -11.48 -36.09
C GLN A 198 2.79 -10.28 -35.74
N LYS A 199 2.99 -9.12 -36.39
CA LYS A 199 2.11 -7.96 -36.24
C LYS A 199 0.67 -8.28 -36.62
N GLU A 200 0.45 -9.02 -37.70
CA GLU A 200 -0.88 -9.46 -38.14
C GLU A 200 -1.51 -10.46 -37.15
N LEU A 201 -0.76 -11.45 -36.68
CA LEU A 201 -1.21 -12.40 -35.65
C LEU A 201 -1.55 -11.69 -34.32
N LEU A 202 -0.79 -10.67 -33.93
CA LEU A 202 -1.05 -9.85 -32.76
C LEU A 202 -2.31 -8.98 -32.91
N LYS A 203 -2.56 -8.41 -34.10
CA LYS A 203 -3.81 -7.70 -34.43
C LYS A 203 -5.03 -8.61 -34.36
N TRP A 204 -4.94 -9.86 -34.82
CA TRP A 204 -6.02 -10.84 -34.69
C TRP A 204 -6.26 -11.26 -33.23
N HIS A 205 -5.20 -11.42 -32.44
CA HIS A 205 -5.29 -11.68 -31.00
C HIS A 205 -6.05 -10.58 -30.25
N TRP A 206 -5.81 -9.30 -30.58
CA TRP A 206 -6.60 -8.20 -30.01
C TRP A 206 -8.05 -8.21 -30.48
N LYS A 207 -8.31 -8.37 -31.79
CA LYS A 207 -9.67 -8.43 -32.35
C LYS A 207 -10.54 -9.56 -31.77
N LEU A 208 -9.92 -10.67 -31.40
CA LEU A 208 -10.59 -11.85 -30.84
C LEU A 208 -10.52 -11.89 -29.30
N GLY A 209 -10.47 -10.72 -28.63
CA GLY A 209 -10.58 -10.63 -27.17
C GLY A 209 -9.45 -11.32 -26.41
N HIS A 210 -8.20 -11.17 -26.89
CA HIS A 210 -7.01 -11.83 -26.33
C HIS A 210 -7.00 -13.37 -26.42
N GLY A 211 -7.73 -13.94 -27.39
CA GLY A 211 -7.74 -15.38 -27.67
C GLY A 211 -6.35 -16.00 -27.84
N TYR A 212 -6.18 -17.24 -27.38
CA TYR A 212 -4.89 -17.96 -27.42
C TYR A 212 -4.33 -18.06 -28.85
N PHE A 213 -3.07 -17.64 -29.04
CA PHE A 213 -2.48 -17.56 -30.39
C PHE A 213 -2.54 -18.88 -31.17
N GLY A 214 -2.25 -20.03 -30.55
CA GLY A 214 -2.32 -21.34 -31.23
C GLY A 214 -3.76 -21.78 -31.61
N TRP A 215 -4.80 -21.11 -31.10
CA TRP A 215 -6.16 -21.25 -31.62
C TRP A 215 -6.36 -20.37 -32.86
N ILE A 216 -5.91 -19.11 -32.80
CA ILE A 216 -5.97 -18.17 -33.93
C ILE A 216 -5.19 -18.70 -35.15
N GLN A 217 -4.01 -19.28 -34.93
CA GLN A 217 -3.20 -19.92 -35.99
C GLN A 217 -3.90 -21.12 -36.64
N ARG A 218 -4.75 -21.84 -35.90
CA ARG A 218 -5.60 -22.91 -36.46
C ARG A 218 -6.74 -22.34 -37.30
N LEU A 219 -7.38 -21.24 -36.87
CA LEU A 219 -8.43 -20.55 -37.66
C LEU A 219 -7.88 -19.93 -38.96
N ALA A 220 -6.63 -19.48 -38.95
CA ALA A 220 -5.90 -18.96 -40.10
C ALA A 220 -5.21 -20.06 -40.95
N SER A 221 -5.36 -21.34 -40.60
CA SER A 221 -4.74 -22.44 -41.35
C SER A 221 -5.65 -22.93 -42.48
N THR A 222 -5.09 -23.03 -43.69
CA THR A 222 -5.78 -23.51 -44.91
C THR A 222 -5.64 -25.01 -45.14
N ARG A 223 -5.06 -25.76 -44.19
CA ARG A 223 -4.48 -27.10 -44.42
C ARG A 223 -5.46 -28.18 -44.90
N ASN A 224 -6.78 -27.96 -44.85
CA ASN A 224 -7.80 -28.86 -45.42
C ASN A 224 -9.15 -28.18 -45.81
N ARG A 225 -9.33 -26.86 -45.61
CA ARG A 225 -10.55 -26.08 -45.93
C ARG A 225 -10.18 -24.62 -46.21
N ARG A 226 -11.13 -23.81 -46.73
CA ARG A 226 -11.00 -22.34 -46.71
C ARG A 226 -10.71 -21.89 -45.27
N SER A 227 -9.78 -20.96 -45.08
CA SER A 227 -9.48 -20.42 -43.75
C SER A 227 -10.69 -19.67 -43.20
N ILE A 228 -10.88 -19.74 -41.88
CA ILE A 228 -11.97 -19.03 -41.19
C ILE A 228 -11.60 -17.54 -41.02
N LEU A 229 -10.30 -17.27 -40.86
CA LEU A 229 -9.76 -15.91 -40.89
C LEU A 229 -9.18 -15.62 -42.28
N GLU A 230 -9.57 -14.48 -42.85
CA GLU A 230 -8.92 -13.92 -44.04
C GLU A 230 -7.65 -13.21 -43.59
N THR A 231 -6.49 -13.81 -43.88
CA THR A 231 -5.18 -13.29 -43.49
C THR A 231 -4.36 -12.93 -44.72
N LYS A 232 -3.69 -11.78 -44.70
CA LYS A 232 -2.81 -11.31 -45.78
C LYS A 232 -1.51 -12.11 -45.85
N ARG A 233 -1.10 -12.74 -44.75
CA ARG A 233 0.08 -13.63 -44.68
C ARG A 233 -0.27 -14.98 -44.06
N SER A 234 0.60 -15.97 -44.24
CA SER A 234 0.48 -17.26 -43.54
C SER A 234 0.79 -17.06 -42.05
N LEU A 235 -0.24 -17.15 -41.20
CA LEU A 235 -0.08 -17.02 -39.74
C LEU A 235 0.15 -18.37 -39.05
N SER A 236 -0.19 -19.47 -39.72
CA SER A 236 -0.29 -20.82 -39.12
C SER A 236 1.02 -21.38 -38.53
N THR A 237 2.18 -20.87 -38.97
CA THR A 237 3.52 -21.31 -38.54
C THR A 237 4.35 -20.18 -37.90
N VAL A 238 3.74 -19.03 -37.63
CA VAL A 238 4.43 -17.83 -37.14
C VAL A 238 4.87 -17.99 -35.68
N PRO A 239 6.12 -17.62 -35.29
CA PRO A 239 6.54 -17.61 -33.89
C PRO A 239 5.69 -16.66 -33.05
N LEU A 240 5.19 -17.14 -31.90
CA LEU A 240 4.20 -16.43 -31.10
C LEU A 240 4.74 -15.09 -30.57
N PRO A 241 4.11 -13.94 -30.88
CA PRO A 241 4.52 -12.65 -30.31
C PRO A 241 4.05 -12.54 -28.84
N TYR A 242 4.79 -11.75 -28.05
CA TYR A 242 4.32 -11.37 -26.71
C TYR A 242 3.22 -10.31 -26.79
N CYS A 243 2.15 -10.49 -26.02
CA CYS A 243 1.19 -9.43 -25.74
C CYS A 243 1.43 -8.89 -24.33
N ALA A 244 1.73 -7.58 -24.22
CA ALA A 244 1.97 -6.91 -22.95
C ALA A 244 0.77 -7.03 -22.00
N ALA A 245 -0.45 -6.75 -22.48
CA ALA A 245 -1.67 -6.87 -21.68
C ALA A 245 -1.89 -8.28 -21.11
N CYS A 246 -1.71 -9.34 -21.92
CA CYS A 246 -1.80 -10.71 -21.43
C CYS A 246 -0.66 -11.09 -20.48
N SER A 247 0.51 -10.48 -20.63
CA SER A 247 1.65 -10.74 -19.73
C SER A 247 1.39 -10.09 -18.37
N LEU A 248 0.94 -8.84 -18.35
CA LEU A 248 0.53 -8.10 -17.14
C LEU A 248 -0.61 -8.82 -16.41
N ALA A 249 -1.66 -9.24 -17.12
CA ALA A 249 -2.78 -9.99 -16.54
C ALA A 249 -2.38 -11.38 -15.99
N LYS A 250 -1.23 -11.93 -16.40
CA LYS A 250 -0.65 -13.18 -15.89
C LYS A 250 0.37 -12.98 -14.77
N LEU A 251 0.78 -11.74 -14.47
CA LEU A 251 1.68 -11.47 -13.36
C LEU A 251 0.99 -11.82 -12.04
N LYS A 252 1.55 -12.79 -11.33
CA LYS A 252 1.22 -13.04 -9.94
C LYS A 252 2.13 -12.18 -9.06
N ARG A 253 1.64 -11.75 -7.89
CA ARG A 253 2.47 -11.11 -6.86
C ARG A 253 3.68 -12.01 -6.61
N ARG A 254 4.89 -11.50 -6.86
CA ARG A 254 6.11 -12.22 -6.48
C ARG A 254 6.07 -12.38 -4.96
N THR A 255 6.12 -13.62 -4.48
CA THR A 255 6.48 -13.87 -3.08
C THR A 255 7.86 -13.25 -2.83
N PRO A 256 8.11 -12.70 -1.63
CA PRO A 256 9.46 -12.25 -1.25
C PRO A 256 10.48 -13.39 -1.42
N LYS A 257 11.78 -13.07 -1.35
CA LYS A 257 12.85 -14.08 -1.23
C LYS A 257 12.83 -14.77 0.14
N GLY A 258 11.73 -15.45 0.45
CA GLY A 258 11.60 -16.43 1.52
C GLY A 258 11.36 -17.80 0.86
N THR A 259 12.36 -18.67 0.97
CA THR A 259 12.31 -20.13 0.76
C THR A 259 11.27 -20.68 -0.23
N VAL A 260 11.31 -20.24 -1.50
CA VAL A 260 10.57 -20.92 -2.58
C VAL A 260 11.35 -22.19 -2.97
N GLY A 261 11.21 -23.21 -2.13
CA GLY A 261 11.92 -24.47 -2.22
C GLY A 261 11.46 -25.52 -1.19
N GLY A 262 10.37 -25.26 -0.47
CA GLY A 262 9.65 -26.34 0.20
C GLY A 262 8.94 -27.19 -0.85
N GLU A 263 9.06 -28.51 -0.73
CA GLU A 263 8.06 -29.43 -1.26
C GLU A 263 6.66 -29.01 -0.77
N PRO A 264 5.56 -29.37 -1.47
CA PRO A 264 4.23 -29.16 -0.90
C PRO A 264 4.22 -29.71 0.53
N PRO A 265 3.76 -28.93 1.52
CA PRO A 265 3.89 -29.31 2.93
C PRO A 265 3.33 -30.71 3.12
N PRO A 266 4.06 -31.61 3.83
CA PRO A 266 3.66 -33.00 3.97
C PRO A 266 2.20 -33.13 4.40
N GLU A 267 1.51 -34.13 3.86
CA GLU A 267 0.12 -34.37 4.18
C GLU A 267 -0.04 -34.45 5.71
N MET A 268 -1.04 -33.74 6.25
CA MET A 268 -1.31 -33.62 7.69
C MET A 268 -0.33 -32.79 8.55
N GLN A 269 0.61 -31.99 7.99
CA GLN A 269 1.51 -31.13 8.79
C GLN A 269 0.79 -30.23 9.83
N ILE A 270 -0.46 -29.81 9.57
CA ILE A 270 -1.26 -28.99 10.50
C ILE A 270 -1.62 -29.73 11.80
N ARG A 271 -1.61 -31.08 11.77
CA ARG A 271 -1.95 -31.99 12.87
C ARG A 271 -0.73 -32.74 13.44
N GLU A 272 0.47 -32.32 13.04
CA GLU A 272 1.71 -32.98 13.42
C GLU A 272 1.95 -32.84 14.94
N GLY A 273 1.97 -33.97 15.65
CA GLY A 273 2.12 -34.03 17.10
C GLY A 273 0.81 -34.10 17.92
N ASP A 274 -0.35 -33.92 17.28
CA ASP A 274 -1.66 -34.01 17.93
C ASP A 274 -2.14 -35.48 17.98
N LEU A 275 -1.66 -36.22 18.97
CA LEU A 275 -1.80 -37.68 19.04
C LEU A 275 -3.01 -38.16 19.86
N GLN A 276 -3.59 -37.30 20.71
CA GLN A 276 -4.70 -37.63 21.59
C GLN A 276 -5.90 -36.70 21.35
N PRO A 277 -7.15 -37.19 21.42
CA PRO A 277 -8.32 -36.33 21.24
C PRO A 277 -8.36 -35.26 22.34
N GLY A 278 -8.45 -34.00 21.91
CA GLY A 278 -8.32 -32.81 22.73
C GLY A 278 -6.96 -32.10 22.65
N ASP A 279 -5.94 -32.64 21.95
CA ASP A 279 -4.62 -32.00 21.85
C ASP A 279 -4.68 -30.64 21.12
N CYS A 280 -5.27 -30.62 19.93
CA CYS A 280 -5.53 -29.40 19.18
C CYS A 280 -6.86 -29.48 18.43
N ILE A 281 -7.61 -28.38 18.48
CA ILE A 281 -8.92 -28.23 17.87
C ILE A 281 -8.85 -27.10 16.83
N SER A 282 -9.02 -27.42 15.55
CA SER A 282 -9.25 -26.41 14.52
C SER A 282 -10.66 -25.82 14.68
N VAL A 283 -10.77 -24.49 14.64
CA VAL A 283 -12.04 -23.77 14.78
C VAL A 283 -12.23 -22.82 13.60
N ASP A 284 -13.43 -22.83 13.02
CA ASP A 284 -13.80 -21.97 11.89
C ASP A 284 -15.27 -21.49 12.03
N GLN A 285 -15.61 -20.36 11.40
CA GLN A 285 -16.97 -19.82 11.35
C GLN A 285 -17.48 -19.79 9.91
N TYR A 286 -18.74 -20.18 9.72
CA TYR A 286 -19.41 -20.07 8.42
C TYR A 286 -20.62 -19.14 8.48
N VAL A 287 -20.88 -18.45 7.38
CA VAL A 287 -22.10 -17.66 7.13
C VAL A 287 -23.00 -18.45 6.18
N SER A 288 -24.28 -18.58 6.51
CA SER A 288 -25.29 -19.12 5.59
C SER A 288 -26.01 -17.99 4.87
N ALA A 289 -26.03 -18.03 3.53
CA ALA A 289 -26.83 -17.10 2.73
C ALA A 289 -28.35 -17.31 2.89
N VAL A 290 -28.77 -18.49 3.39
CA VAL A 290 -30.18 -18.82 3.68
C VAL A 290 -30.34 -19.02 5.19
N PRO A 291 -31.09 -18.16 5.90
CA PRO A 291 -31.24 -18.29 7.35
C PRO A 291 -31.98 -19.56 7.77
N GLY A 292 -31.36 -20.34 8.67
CA GLY A 292 -31.90 -21.58 9.23
C GLY A 292 -32.96 -21.34 10.30
N ARG A 293 -33.92 -22.26 10.43
CA ARG A 293 -34.99 -22.15 11.44
C ARG A 293 -34.52 -22.60 12.82
N LEU A 294 -35.08 -21.99 13.88
CA LEU A 294 -34.89 -22.51 15.23
C LEU A 294 -35.74 -23.79 15.44
N PRO A 295 -35.26 -24.77 16.24
CA PRO A 295 -35.95 -26.06 16.41
C PRO A 295 -37.25 -25.97 17.22
N ASN A 296 -37.47 -24.87 17.96
CA ASN A 296 -38.55 -24.70 18.93
C ASN A 296 -39.67 -23.74 18.50
N THR A 297 -39.55 -23.10 17.32
CA THR A 297 -40.46 -22.04 16.85
C THR A 297 -41.23 -22.38 15.57
N GLU A 298 -41.01 -23.57 14.99
CA GLU A 298 -41.67 -24.09 13.78
C GLU A 298 -41.50 -23.20 12.51
N GLY A 299 -40.61 -22.20 12.52
CA GLY A 299 -40.47 -21.23 11.44
C GLY A 299 -41.25 -19.92 11.64
N LYS A 300 -41.88 -19.72 12.81
CA LYS A 300 -42.64 -18.50 13.19
C LYS A 300 -41.75 -17.39 13.77
N GLU A 301 -40.45 -17.66 13.93
CA GLU A 301 -39.44 -16.70 14.38
C GLU A 301 -39.18 -15.57 13.37
N LEU A 302 -38.83 -14.38 13.87
CA LEU A 302 -38.48 -13.24 13.02
C LEU A 302 -37.17 -13.53 12.27
N PRO A 303 -36.94 -12.96 11.07
CA PRO A 303 -35.73 -13.21 10.29
C PRO A 303 -34.41 -12.94 11.01
N LYS A 304 -34.40 -12.00 11.97
CA LYS A 304 -33.24 -11.68 12.83
C LYS A 304 -32.92 -12.74 13.89
N ASP A 305 -33.89 -13.59 14.23
CA ASP A 305 -33.78 -14.60 15.30
C ASP A 305 -33.52 -16.01 14.71
N LYS A 306 -33.28 -16.08 13.39
CA LYS A 306 -32.90 -17.29 12.65
C LYS A 306 -31.40 -17.56 12.73
N TYR A 307 -30.98 -18.79 12.45
CA TYR A 307 -29.56 -19.12 12.34
C TYR A 307 -28.96 -18.50 11.08
N HIS A 308 -28.01 -17.58 11.22
CA HIS A 308 -27.31 -16.94 10.09
C HIS A 308 -25.94 -17.57 9.81
N GLY A 309 -25.51 -18.52 10.64
CA GLY A 309 -24.23 -19.21 10.50
C GLY A 309 -23.96 -20.16 11.65
N GLY A 310 -22.70 -20.43 11.92
CA GLY A 310 -22.28 -21.19 13.10
C GLY A 310 -20.77 -21.30 13.24
N THR A 311 -20.35 -22.00 14.28
CA THR A 311 -18.95 -22.39 14.52
C THR A 311 -18.79 -23.89 14.36
N ILE A 312 -17.73 -24.29 13.67
CA ILE A 312 -17.29 -25.67 13.47
C ILE A 312 -16.03 -25.87 14.31
N PHE A 313 -16.00 -26.94 15.10
CA PHE A 313 -14.82 -27.41 15.83
C PHE A 313 -14.42 -28.77 15.24
N VAL A 314 -13.13 -28.95 14.92
CA VAL A 314 -12.58 -30.20 14.39
C VAL A 314 -11.40 -30.63 15.25
N ASP A 315 -11.54 -31.76 15.93
CA ASP A 315 -10.44 -32.36 16.69
C ASP A 315 -9.39 -32.97 15.77
N HIS A 316 -8.11 -32.66 15.99
CA HIS A 316 -7.04 -33.08 15.09
C HIS A 316 -6.81 -34.61 15.10
N ALA A 317 -6.81 -35.23 16.28
CA ALA A 317 -6.48 -36.64 16.45
C ALA A 317 -7.61 -37.57 15.99
N SER A 318 -8.86 -37.31 16.42
CA SER A 318 -10.02 -38.13 16.11
C SER A 318 -10.74 -37.73 14.81
N SER A 319 -10.46 -36.54 14.26
CA SER A 319 -11.25 -35.91 13.19
C SER A 319 -12.73 -35.70 13.55
N TYR A 320 -13.08 -35.71 14.84
CA TYR A 320 -14.46 -35.49 15.28
C TYR A 320 -14.88 -34.04 15.02
N ILE A 321 -16.06 -33.87 14.42
CA ILE A 321 -16.62 -32.57 14.06
C ILE A 321 -17.78 -32.23 15.01
N PHE A 322 -17.69 -31.09 15.68
CA PHE A 322 -18.77 -30.53 16.50
C PHE A 322 -19.25 -29.22 15.90
N LEU A 323 -20.56 -29.12 15.65
CA LEU A 323 -21.20 -27.99 14.98
C LEU A 323 -22.14 -27.27 15.95
N VAL A 324 -22.04 -25.94 16.04
CA VAL A 324 -23.02 -25.12 16.75
C VAL A 324 -23.57 -24.04 15.82
N ASN A 325 -24.85 -24.14 15.48
CA ASN A 325 -25.58 -23.10 14.74
C ASN A 325 -25.79 -21.87 15.62
N GLN A 326 -25.55 -20.68 15.09
CA GLN A 326 -25.59 -19.39 15.78
C GLN A 326 -26.55 -18.41 15.09
N ILE A 327 -27.19 -17.56 15.88
CA ILE A 327 -28.08 -16.51 15.36
C ILE A 327 -27.23 -15.32 14.90
N SER A 328 -26.12 -15.04 15.59
CA SER A 328 -25.13 -14.04 15.18
C SER A 328 -23.70 -14.52 15.44
N LEU A 329 -22.77 -14.22 14.54
CA LEU A 329 -21.36 -14.64 14.65
C LEU A 329 -20.52 -13.75 15.59
N ARG A 330 -21.15 -13.02 16.50
CA ARG A 330 -20.47 -12.15 17.47
C ARG A 330 -19.78 -12.99 18.54
N ALA A 331 -18.65 -12.50 19.06
CA ALA A 331 -17.81 -13.17 20.06
C ALA A 331 -18.60 -13.88 21.18
N ARG A 332 -19.64 -13.25 21.74
CA ARG A 332 -20.49 -13.85 22.79
C ARG A 332 -21.13 -15.20 22.40
N GLU A 333 -21.61 -15.35 21.17
CA GLU A 333 -22.22 -16.61 20.70
C GLU A 333 -21.15 -17.65 20.32
N THR A 334 -20.02 -17.19 19.79
CA THR A 334 -18.81 -18.00 19.58
C THR A 334 -18.31 -18.60 20.91
N LEU A 335 -18.32 -17.81 21.99
CA LEU A 335 -17.95 -18.25 23.35
C LEU A 335 -18.93 -19.26 23.94
N GLN A 336 -20.23 -19.04 23.77
CA GLN A 336 -21.24 -20.04 24.17
C GLN A 336 -21.04 -21.37 23.43
N SER A 337 -20.60 -21.31 22.17
CA SER A 337 -20.32 -22.49 21.34
C SER A 337 -19.04 -23.20 21.77
N LYS A 338 -17.98 -22.45 22.11
CA LYS A 338 -16.75 -22.97 22.73
C LYS A 338 -17.06 -23.70 24.05
N LEU A 339 -17.82 -23.07 24.94
CA LEU A 339 -18.26 -23.65 26.21
C LEU A 339 -19.15 -24.89 26.02
N ALA A 340 -19.99 -24.93 24.98
CA ALA A 340 -20.78 -26.12 24.65
C ALA A 340 -19.89 -27.29 24.21
N PHE A 341 -18.85 -27.01 23.40
CA PHE A 341 -17.89 -28.02 22.97
C PHE A 341 -16.98 -28.50 24.11
N GLU A 342 -16.48 -27.60 24.96
CA GLU A 342 -15.71 -27.94 26.17
C GLU A 342 -16.50 -28.85 27.13
N ARG A 343 -17.80 -28.55 27.34
CA ARG A 343 -18.69 -29.41 28.13
C ARG A 343 -18.89 -30.78 27.49
N PHE A 344 -19.08 -30.83 26.17
CA PHE A 344 -19.20 -32.08 25.42
C PHE A 344 -17.93 -32.93 25.57
N ALA A 345 -16.76 -32.36 25.30
CA ALA A 345 -15.47 -33.04 25.43
C ALA A 345 -15.26 -33.57 26.85
N ASN A 346 -15.52 -32.75 27.89
CA ASN A 346 -15.40 -33.15 29.28
C ASN A 346 -16.36 -34.30 29.66
N ASN A 347 -17.60 -34.28 29.16
CA ASN A 347 -18.56 -35.39 29.34
C ASN A 347 -18.09 -36.69 28.65
N CYS A 348 -17.31 -36.58 27.57
CA CYS A 348 -16.65 -37.72 26.92
C CYS A 348 -15.30 -38.12 27.56
N GLY A 349 -14.89 -37.46 28.66
CA GLY A 349 -13.62 -37.75 29.35
C GLY A 349 -12.37 -37.11 28.72
N HIS A 350 -12.54 -36.22 27.74
CA HIS A 350 -11.46 -35.54 27.04
C HIS A 350 -11.29 -34.09 27.51
N LYS A 351 -10.06 -33.69 27.83
CA LYS A 351 -9.72 -32.32 28.19
C LYS A 351 -9.03 -31.62 27.01
N LEU A 352 -9.66 -30.56 26.51
CA LEU A 352 -9.10 -29.74 25.44
C LEU A 352 -7.86 -28.97 25.92
N LYS A 353 -6.77 -29.03 25.17
CA LYS A 353 -5.48 -28.40 25.49
C LYS A 353 -5.25 -27.11 24.71
N SER A 354 -5.54 -27.11 23.40
CA SER A 354 -5.32 -25.95 22.54
C SER A 354 -6.40 -25.80 21.46
N PHE A 355 -6.61 -24.56 21.01
CA PHE A 355 -7.46 -24.23 19.87
C PHE A 355 -6.62 -23.51 18.82
N ARG A 356 -6.90 -23.81 17.55
CA ARG A 356 -6.28 -23.22 16.37
C ARG A 356 -7.36 -22.58 15.51
N ALA A 357 -7.34 -21.25 15.41
CA ALA A 357 -8.31 -20.48 14.65
C ALA A 357 -7.60 -19.37 13.86
N ASP A 358 -8.32 -18.66 12.99
CA ASP A 358 -7.82 -17.48 12.30
C ASP A 358 -8.04 -16.19 13.13
N ASN A 359 -7.54 -15.05 12.64
CA ASN A 359 -7.29 -13.87 13.48
C ASN A 359 -8.54 -13.07 13.92
N MET A 360 -9.76 -13.46 13.52
CA MET A 360 -11.02 -12.80 13.88
C MET A 360 -12.16 -13.84 13.91
N PRO A 361 -13.03 -13.88 14.94
CA PRO A 361 -13.16 -12.99 16.11
C PRO A 361 -12.32 -13.44 17.33
N PHE A 362 -11.48 -14.48 17.18
CA PHE A 362 -10.81 -15.18 18.29
C PHE A 362 -9.70 -14.41 19.02
N ASN A 363 -9.44 -13.16 18.63
CA ASN A 363 -8.44 -12.26 19.22
C ASN A 363 -9.06 -11.25 20.22
N SER A 364 -10.28 -11.48 20.70
CA SER A 364 -10.91 -10.70 21.76
C SER A 364 -10.43 -11.16 23.14
N GLN A 365 -10.34 -10.24 24.12
CA GLN A 365 -9.96 -10.58 25.51
C GLN A 365 -10.93 -11.56 26.19
N GLU A 366 -12.09 -11.83 25.59
CA GLU A 366 -13.11 -12.72 26.15
C GLU A 366 -12.93 -14.20 25.72
N PHE A 367 -12.05 -14.50 24.75
CA PHE A 367 -11.87 -15.84 24.14
C PHE A 367 -10.59 -16.57 24.57
#